data_AF-A0A7J0D520-F1
#
_entry.id   AF-A0A7J0D520-F1
#
_cell.length_a   1.000
_cell.length_b   1.000
_cell.length_c   1.000
_cell.angle_alpha   90.00
_cell.angle_beta   90.00
_cell.angle_gamma   90.00
#
_symmetry.space_group_name_H-M   'P 1'
#
loop_
_entity.id
_entity.type
_entity.pdbx_description
1 polymer ?
#
loop_
_entity_poly.entity_id
_entity_poly.type
_entity_poly.pdbx_seq_one_letter_code
_entity_poly.pdbx_strand_id
1 'polypeptide(L)'
;MNRPTLAAGTRDNPLPTTPDTVPAGCSWFTDPDGALCLSPGCMARIQDPEAQCLCDTLTARFDLLTEKLRELEERQRYADIWWHTLTAVVLEHPDGRAIRNETRTRTGR
;
A
#
# COMPACT_ATOMS: atom_id res chain seq x y z
N MET A 1 -16.88 -4.04 -46.94
CA MET A 1 -16.44 -4.67 -45.67
C MET A 1 -16.13 -3.55 -44.70
N ASN A 2 -17.04 -3.26 -43.76
CA ASN A 2 -16.88 -2.17 -42.78
C ASN A 2 -16.15 -2.72 -41.55
N ARG A 3 -14.98 -2.16 -41.24
CA ARG A 3 -14.23 -2.46 -40.01
C ARG A 3 -14.79 -1.57 -38.89
N PRO A 4 -15.33 -2.13 -37.79
CA PRO A 4 -15.84 -1.30 -36.70
C PRO A 4 -14.68 -0.57 -36.02
N THR A 5 -14.77 0.75 -35.97
CA THR A 5 -13.84 1.60 -35.22
C THR A 5 -14.11 1.37 -33.72
N LEU A 6 -13.26 0.58 -33.07
CA LEU A 6 -13.28 0.43 -31.61
C LEU A 6 -12.89 1.79 -31.01
N ALA A 7 -13.77 2.38 -30.20
CA ALA A 7 -13.45 3.60 -29.45
C ALA A 7 -12.27 3.28 -28.51
N ALA A 8 -11.15 4.01 -28.65
CA ALA A 8 -9.96 3.82 -27.84
C ALA A 8 -10.13 4.54 -26.49
N GLY A 9 -9.90 3.83 -25.38
CA GLY A 9 -9.83 4.44 -24.06
C GLY A 9 -8.56 5.27 -23.89
N THR A 10 -8.55 6.17 -22.91
CA THR A 10 -7.33 6.88 -22.53
C THR A 10 -6.64 6.16 -21.37
N ARG A 11 -5.34 6.45 -21.16
CA ARG A 11 -4.56 5.91 -20.03
C ARG A 11 -5.23 6.13 -18.67
N ASP A 12 -5.84 7.31 -18.48
CA ASP A 12 -6.50 7.69 -17.23
C ASP A 12 -7.97 7.23 -17.17
N ASN A 13 -8.53 6.79 -18.30
CA ASN A 13 -9.92 6.34 -18.39
C ASN A 13 -10.08 5.27 -19.50
N PRO A 14 -9.64 4.02 -19.25
CA PRO A 14 -9.63 2.98 -20.27
C PRO A 14 -11.05 2.51 -20.59
N LEU A 15 -11.35 2.35 -21.89
CA LEU A 15 -12.57 1.70 -22.35
C LEU A 15 -12.39 0.19 -22.21
N PRO A 16 -13.27 -0.51 -21.49
CA PRO A 16 -13.21 -1.96 -21.35
C PRO A 16 -13.49 -2.60 -22.71
N THR A 17 -12.43 -2.92 -23.43
CA THR A 17 -12.47 -3.75 -24.63
C THR A 17 -11.81 -5.06 -24.25
N THR A 18 -12.60 -6.08 -23.94
CA THR A 18 -12.09 -7.44 -23.82
C THR A 18 -12.37 -8.12 -25.17
N PRO A 19 -11.38 -8.24 -26.07
CA PRO A 19 -11.47 -9.16 -27.19
C PRO A 19 -11.72 -10.59 -26.68
N ASP A 20 -12.50 -11.39 -27.41
CA ASP A 20 -12.80 -12.81 -27.11
C ASP A 20 -11.54 -13.70 -27.00
N THR A 21 -10.37 -13.17 -27.32
CA THR A 21 -9.06 -13.83 -27.27
C THR A 21 -8.24 -13.49 -26.02
N VAL A 22 -8.75 -12.64 -25.12
CA VAL A 22 -8.03 -12.27 -23.89
C VAL A 22 -8.28 -13.35 -22.82
N PRO A 23 -7.22 -13.98 -22.28
CA PRO A 23 -7.37 -14.98 -21.23
C PRO A 23 -8.16 -14.42 -20.03
N ALA A 24 -9.21 -15.12 -19.64
CA ALA A 24 -10.03 -14.78 -18.50
C ALA A 24 -9.22 -15.00 -17.22
N GLY A 25 -8.61 -13.95 -16.69
CA GLY A 25 -7.88 -14.06 -15.41
C GLY A 25 -7.04 -12.84 -15.06
N CYS A 26 -6.44 -12.18 -16.04
CA CYS A 26 -5.55 -11.04 -15.82
C CYS A 26 -6.21 -9.75 -16.31
N SER A 27 -6.02 -8.64 -15.59
CA SER A 27 -6.47 -7.33 -16.09
C SER A 27 -5.57 -6.89 -17.24
N TRP A 28 -6.12 -6.88 -18.45
CA TRP A 28 -5.47 -6.39 -19.66
C TRP A 28 -6.12 -5.08 -20.12
N PHE A 29 -5.34 -4.22 -20.76
CA PHE A 29 -5.85 -3.02 -21.40
C PHE A 29 -5.26 -2.87 -22.80
N THR A 30 -5.99 -2.19 -23.68
CA THR A 30 -5.51 -1.86 -25.03
C THR A 30 -4.94 -0.45 -24.98
N ASP A 31 -3.65 -0.29 -25.28
CA ASP A 31 -2.99 1.01 -25.43
C ASP A 31 -3.54 1.73 -26.69
N PRO A 32 -3.47 3.07 -26.82
CA PRO A 32 -4.02 3.79 -27.97
C PRO A 32 -3.45 3.38 -29.33
N ASP A 33 -2.28 2.75 -29.37
CA ASP A 33 -1.66 2.19 -30.58
C ASP A 33 -2.20 0.79 -30.95
N GLY A 34 -3.09 0.22 -30.13
CA GLY A 34 -3.68 -1.09 -30.31
C GLY A 34 -2.92 -2.24 -29.65
N ALA A 35 -1.82 -1.97 -28.93
CA ALA A 35 -1.09 -2.99 -28.20
C ALA A 35 -1.88 -3.50 -26.98
N LEU A 36 -1.91 -4.83 -26.80
CA LEU A 36 -2.48 -5.44 -25.60
C LEU A 36 -1.43 -5.46 -24.49
N CYS A 37 -1.68 -4.70 -23.43
CA CYS A 37 -0.76 -4.50 -22.32
C CYS A 37 -1.32 -5.12 -21.04
N LEU A 38 -0.44 -5.79 -20.29
CA LEU A 38 -0.78 -6.31 -18.97
C LEU A 38 -0.85 -5.14 -17.97
N SER A 39 -1.88 -5.13 -17.11
CA SER A 39 -1.99 -4.09 -16.08
C SER A 39 -0.74 -4.07 -15.19
N PRO A 40 -0.14 -2.89 -14.91
CA PRO A 40 1.02 -2.79 -14.06
C PRO A 40 0.80 -3.46 -12.69
N GLY A 41 1.74 -4.31 -12.28
CA GLY A 41 1.67 -5.04 -11.01
C GLY A 41 1.02 -6.43 -11.10
N CYS A 42 0.43 -6.79 -12.25
CA CYS A 42 0.09 -8.18 -12.55
C CYS A 42 1.33 -8.94 -13.05
N MET A 43 1.55 -10.14 -12.55
CA MET A 43 2.53 -11.08 -13.11
C MET A 43 1.75 -12.15 -13.88
N ALA A 44 1.60 -11.99 -15.20
CA ALA A 44 1.10 -13.06 -16.04
C ALA A 44 2.28 -13.98 -16.37
N ARG A 45 2.18 -15.28 -16.07
CA ARG A 45 3.05 -16.24 -16.75
C ARG A 45 2.58 -16.30 -18.20
N ILE A 46 3.29 -15.62 -19.10
CA ILE A 46 3.00 -15.59 -20.55
C ILE A 46 2.79 -16.99 -21.15
N GLN A 47 3.34 -18.03 -20.53
CA GLN A 47 3.30 -19.41 -21.00
C GLN A 47 2.10 -20.23 -20.52
N ASP A 48 1.25 -19.70 -19.61
CA ASP A 48 0.11 -20.43 -19.08
C ASP A 48 -1.11 -19.49 -18.92
N PRO A 49 -2.04 -19.49 -19.88
CA PRO A 49 -3.24 -18.65 -19.87
C PRO A 49 -4.26 -19.06 -18.79
N GLU A 50 -4.13 -20.24 -18.19
CA GLU A 50 -4.97 -20.73 -17.08
C GLU A 50 -4.32 -20.49 -15.71
N ALA A 51 -3.11 -19.95 -15.66
CA ALA A 51 -2.43 -19.64 -14.40
C ALA A 51 -3.17 -18.53 -13.65
N GLN A 52 -3.34 -18.74 -12.34
CA GLN A 52 -3.95 -17.78 -11.42
C GLN A 52 -3.19 -16.43 -11.47
N CYS A 53 -3.86 -15.38 -11.92
CA CYS A 53 -3.26 -14.06 -12.02
C CYS A 53 -3.06 -13.44 -10.64
N LEU A 54 -1.80 -13.29 -10.23
CA LEU A 54 -1.43 -12.58 -9.01
C LEU A 54 -1.41 -11.08 -9.32
N CYS A 55 -2.60 -10.49 -9.39
CA CYS A 55 -2.79 -9.04 -9.49
C CYS A 55 -3.11 -8.50 -8.10
N ASP A 56 -2.09 -8.16 -7.30
CA ASP A 56 -2.31 -7.22 -6.21
C ASP A 56 -2.61 -5.87 -6.84
N THR A 57 -3.89 -5.53 -6.95
CA THR A 57 -4.30 -4.25 -7.52
C THR A 57 -3.66 -3.11 -6.73
N LEU A 58 -3.38 -1.98 -7.41
CA LEU A 58 -2.86 -0.79 -6.74
C LEU A 58 -3.75 -0.38 -5.56
N THR A 59 -5.07 -0.54 -5.70
CA THR A 59 -6.07 -0.35 -4.65
C THR A 59 -5.82 -1.27 -3.45
N ALA A 60 -5.66 -2.58 -3.65
CA ALA A 60 -5.40 -3.51 -2.55
C ALA A 60 -4.09 -3.19 -1.80
N ARG A 61 -3.05 -2.76 -2.54
CA ARG A 61 -1.80 -2.30 -1.93
C ARG A 61 -1.97 -1.00 -1.16
N PHE A 62 -2.75 -0.07 -1.70
CA PHE A 62 -3.07 1.19 -1.03
C PHE A 62 -3.87 0.95 0.25
N ASP A 63 -4.87 0.08 0.22
CA ASP A 63 -5.68 -0.27 1.39
C ASP A 63 -4.82 -0.93 2.47
N LEU A 64 -3.95 -1.87 2.09
CA LEU A 64 -3.00 -2.50 3.01
C LEU A 64 -2.05 -1.49 3.66
N LEU A 65 -1.50 -0.56 2.88
CA LEU A 65 -0.60 0.46 3.39
C LEU A 65 -1.32 1.46 4.30
N THR A 66 -2.56 1.83 3.94
CA THR A 66 -3.42 2.70 4.75
C THR A 66 -3.71 2.07 6.11
N GLU A 67 -4.04 0.79 6.14
CA GLU A 67 -4.31 0.08 7.39
C GLU A 67 -3.05 -0.06 8.25
N LYS A 68 -1.89 -0.37 7.63
CA LYS A 68 -0.61 -0.39 8.35
C LYS A 68 -0.24 0.97 8.94
N LEU A 69 -0.50 2.05 8.21
CA LEU A 69 -0.26 3.40 8.71
C LEU A 69 -1.13 3.67 9.94
N ARG A 70 -2.43 3.36 9.86
CA ARG A 70 -3.37 3.52 10.98
C ARG A 70 -2.90 2.74 12.22
N GLU A 71 -2.48 1.49 12.04
CA GLU A 71 -1.96 0.67 13.15
C GLU A 71 -0.70 1.28 13.80
N LEU A 72 0.23 1.79 12.98
CA LEU A 72 1.44 2.44 13.48
C LEU A 72 1.13 3.74 14.24
N GLU A 73 0.20 4.54 13.73
CA GLU A 73 -0.25 5.77 14.39
C GLU A 73 -0.92 5.48 15.73
N GLU A 74 -1.74 4.44 15.81
CA GLU A 74 -2.38 4.02 17.06
C GLU A 74 -1.35 3.55 18.10
N ARG A 75 -0.36 2.75 17.67
CA ARG A 75 0.75 2.31 18.54
C ARG A 75 1.59 3.48 19.02
N GLN A 76 1.92 4.42 18.14
CA GLN A 76 2.67 5.63 18.49
C GLN A 76 1.90 6.48 19.50
N ARG A 77 0.61 6.72 19.25
CA ARG A 77 -0.26 7.48 20.18
C ARG A 77 -0.30 6.83 21.56
N TYR A 78 -0.44 5.51 21.62
CA TYR A 78 -0.41 4.78 22.88
C TYR A 78 0.93 4.95 23.62
N ALA A 79 2.05 4.81 22.90
CA ALA A 79 3.38 4.99 23.46
C ALA A 79 3.60 6.43 23.97
N ASP A 80 3.12 7.45 23.23
CA ASP A 80 3.23 8.86 23.62
C ASP A 80 2.45 9.16 24.89
N ILE A 81 1.21 8.67 25.00
CA ILE A 81 0.40 8.84 26.21
C ILE A 81 1.15 8.25 27.40
N TRP A 82 1.63 7.00 27.27
CA TRP A 82 2.33 6.33 28.36
C TRP A 82 3.63 7.07 28.74
N TRP A 83 4.39 7.52 27.75
CA TRP A 83 5.62 8.27 27.95
C TRP A 83 5.38 9.59 28.69
N HIS A 84 4.35 10.34 28.29
CA HIS A 84 4.00 11.60 28.93
C HIS A 84 3.52 11.39 30.37
N THR A 85 2.67 10.39 30.61
CA THR A 85 2.20 10.06 31.96
C THR A 85 3.36 9.66 32.86
N LEU A 86 4.24 8.75 32.41
CA LEU A 86 5.40 8.34 33.20
C LEU A 86 6.32 9.52 33.49
N THR A 87 6.59 10.36 32.48
CA THR A 87 7.42 11.55 32.64
C THR A 87 6.83 12.49 33.68
N ALA A 88 5.53 12.77 33.64
CA ALA A 88 4.84 13.60 34.62
C ALA A 88 4.99 13.04 36.04
N VAL A 89 4.73 11.74 36.23
CA VAL A 89 4.89 11.08 37.54
C VAL A 89 6.32 11.20 38.06
N VAL A 90 7.33 10.97 37.21
CA VAL A 90 8.74 11.10 37.61
C VAL A 90 9.12 12.54 37.92
N LEU A 91 8.54 13.53 37.22
CA LEU A 91 8.79 14.95 37.49
C LEU A 91 8.22 15.39 38.85
N GLU A 92 7.04 14.89 39.21
CA GLU A 92 6.32 15.22 40.44
C GLU A 92 6.79 14.41 41.66
N HIS A 93 7.46 13.28 41.44
CA HIS A 93 7.96 12.43 42.52
C HIS A 93 9.05 13.16 43.34
N PRO A 94 9.04 13.05 44.69
CA PRO A 94 10.08 13.64 45.55
C PRO A 94 11.50 13.28 45.13
N ASP A 95 11.72 12.02 44.74
CA ASP A 95 13.02 11.51 44.27
C ASP A 95 13.26 11.71 42.76
N GLY A 96 12.38 12.42 42.06
CA GLY A 96 12.41 12.57 40.60
C GLY A 96 13.75 13.07 40.06
N ARG A 97 14.41 13.99 40.78
CA ARG A 97 15.77 14.47 40.44
C ARG A 97 16.82 13.36 40.51
N ALA A 98 16.79 12.54 41.56
CA ALA A 98 17.73 11.43 41.72
C ALA A 98 17.55 10.39 40.60
N ILE A 99 16.31 10.03 40.31
CA ILE A 99 15.96 9.09 39.23
C ILE A 99 16.49 9.58 37.87
N ARG A 100 16.28 10.86 37.53
CA ARG A 100 16.77 11.43 36.25
C ARG A 100 18.29 11.49 36.17
N ASN A 101 18.97 11.84 37.27
CA ASN A 101 20.43 11.89 37.30
C ASN A 101 21.03 10.49 37.12
N GLU A 102 20.56 9.49 37.86
CA GLU A 102 20.98 8.10 37.70
C GLU A 102 20.75 7.60 36.27
N THR A 103 19.59 7.92 35.68
CA THR A 103 19.26 7.54 34.30
C THR A 103 20.22 8.18 33.29
N ARG A 104 20.57 9.46 33.47
CA ARG A 104 21.54 10.17 32.64
C ARG A 104 22.92 9.51 32.73
N THR A 105 23.38 9.19 33.94
CA THR A 105 24.65 8.49 34.17
C THR A 105 24.69 7.13 33.46
N ARG A 106 23.61 6.34 33.52
CA ARG A 106 23.53 5.03 32.85
C ARG A 106 23.48 5.10 31.33
N THR A 107 22.90 6.16 30.77
CA THR A 107 22.73 6.33 29.31
C THR A 107 23.87 7.10 28.64
N GLY A 108 24.85 7.59 29.41
CA GLY A 108 26.03 8.27 28.89
C GLY A 108 25.73 9.62 28.23
N ARG A 109 24.65 10.29 28.66
CA ARG A 109 24.20 11.59 28.13
C ARG A 109 24.57 12.76 29.01
#